data_AF-A0A8T6LVU3-F1
#
_entry.id   AF-A0A8T6LVU3-F1
#
_cell.length_a   1.000
_cell.length_b   1.000
_cell.length_c   1.000
_cell.angle_alpha   90.00
_cell.angle_beta   90.00
_cell.angle_gamma   90.00
#
_symmetry.space_group_name_H-M   'P 1'
#
loop_
_entity.id
_entity.type
_entity.pdbx_description
1 polymer ?
#
loop_
_entity_poly.entity_id
_entity_poly.type
_entity_poly.pdbx_seq_one_letter_code
_entity_poly.pdbx_strand_id
1 'polypeptide(L)'
;QASHRLPMEWRLPSHGDEKAALRAAASRTALPKNIVHRPKLPAGRATSPGLIENLLTEFKPQTEAIIQRYPLLAGALKTQPDIALGLGLFEAVHVLDRGAQKPTGSAFDLLEEVIG
;
A
#
# COMPACT_ATOMS: atom_id res chain seq x y z
N GLN A 1 -14.70 -19.01 -2.79
CA GLN A 1 -15.06 -20.37 -2.32
C GLN A 1 -14.70 -21.47 -3.33
N ALA A 2 -15.03 -21.36 -4.64
CA ALA A 2 -14.70 -22.41 -5.63
C ALA A 2 -13.19 -22.73 -5.75
N SER A 3 -12.32 -21.72 -5.70
CA SER A 3 -10.86 -21.90 -5.73
C SER A 3 -10.33 -22.77 -4.59
N HIS A 4 -10.98 -22.79 -3.43
CA HIS A 4 -10.53 -23.59 -2.28
C HIS A 4 -10.81 -25.09 -2.47
N ARG A 5 -11.70 -25.46 -3.40
CA ARG A 5 -12.02 -26.84 -3.74
C ARG A 5 -11.12 -27.40 -4.85
N LEU A 6 -10.30 -26.55 -5.47
CA LEU A 6 -9.32 -27.00 -6.44
C LEU A 6 -8.22 -27.81 -5.74
N PRO A 7 -7.77 -28.92 -6.34
CA PRO A 7 -6.62 -29.65 -5.82
C PRO A 7 -5.38 -28.74 -5.71
N MET A 8 -4.50 -29.05 -4.76
CA MET A 8 -3.36 -28.19 -4.43
C MET A 8 -2.38 -28.04 -5.58
N GLU A 9 -2.18 -29.06 -6.41
CA GLU A 9 -1.33 -29.02 -7.59
C GLU A 9 -1.79 -27.98 -8.61
N TRP A 10 -3.08 -27.64 -8.66
CA TRP A 10 -3.62 -26.61 -9.55
C TRP A 10 -3.46 -25.18 -8.99
N ARG A 11 -3.13 -25.07 -7.70
CA ARG A 11 -2.95 -23.80 -6.99
C ARG A 11 -1.48 -23.47 -6.78
N LEU A 12 -0.71 -24.46 -6.35
CA LEU A 12 0.71 -24.38 -6.04
C LEU A 12 1.38 -25.73 -6.36
N PRO A 13 1.66 -26.02 -7.64
CA PRO A 13 2.34 -27.25 -8.04
C PRO A 13 3.77 -27.29 -7.50
N SER A 14 4.30 -28.50 -7.27
CA SER A 14 5.68 -28.74 -6.82
C SER A 14 6.73 -28.21 -7.81
N HIS A 15 6.36 -28.19 -9.09
CA HIS A 15 7.16 -27.66 -10.20
C HIS A 15 6.26 -26.89 -11.17
N GLY A 16 6.74 -25.76 -11.71
CA GLY A 16 6.01 -24.94 -12.68
C GLY A 16 5.30 -23.73 -12.08
N ASP A 17 4.41 -23.13 -12.86
CA ASP A 17 3.75 -21.86 -12.51
C ASP A 17 2.73 -22.04 -11.39
N GLU A 18 2.81 -21.18 -10.37
CA GLU A 18 1.73 -21.00 -9.40
C GLU A 18 0.41 -20.60 -10.10
N LYS A 19 -0.72 -20.93 -9.47
CA LYS A 19 -2.07 -20.65 -9.95
C LYS A 19 -2.35 -21.25 -11.33
N ALA A 20 -1.87 -22.48 -11.57
CA ALA A 20 -2.01 -23.20 -12.83
C ALA A 20 -3.44 -23.21 -13.39
N ALA A 21 -4.46 -23.42 -12.54
CA ALA A 21 -5.86 -23.38 -13.00
C ALA A 21 -6.29 -22.00 -13.52
N LEU A 22 -5.89 -20.92 -12.83
CA LEU A 22 -6.20 -19.55 -13.25
C LEU A 22 -5.48 -19.21 -14.55
N ARG A 23 -4.22 -19.62 -14.68
CA ARG A 23 -3.42 -19.39 -15.90
C ARG A 23 -3.98 -20.19 -17.08
N ALA A 24 -4.37 -21.45 -16.88
CA ALA A 24 -5.00 -22.28 -17.90
C ALA A 24 -6.32 -21.66 -18.41
N ALA A 25 -7.14 -21.11 -17.50
CA ALA A 25 -8.35 -20.38 -17.88
C ALA A 25 -8.01 -19.07 -18.62
N ALA A 26 -7.04 -18.30 -18.13
CA ALA A 26 -6.60 -17.05 -18.75
C ALA A 26 -6.04 -17.24 -20.17
N SER A 27 -5.36 -18.37 -20.45
CA SER A 27 -4.89 -18.73 -21.79
C SER A 27 -6.00 -18.95 -22.82
N ARG A 28 -7.26 -19.08 -22.38
CA ARG A 28 -8.43 -19.16 -23.27
C ARG A 28 -9.06 -17.79 -23.57
N THR A 29 -8.48 -16.71 -23.04
CA THR A 29 -8.91 -15.33 -23.27
C THR A 29 -8.00 -14.63 -24.30
N ALA A 30 -8.30 -13.37 -24.64
CA ALA A 30 -7.47 -12.55 -25.51
C ALA A 30 -6.19 -12.00 -24.84
N LEU A 31 -5.87 -12.41 -23.60
CA LEU A 31 -4.65 -11.97 -22.92
C LEU A 31 -3.39 -12.50 -23.62
N PRO A 32 -2.36 -11.64 -23.84
CA PRO A 32 -1.09 -12.08 -24.40
C PRO A 32 -0.42 -13.17 -23.55
N LYS A 33 0.23 -14.14 -24.20
CA LYS A 33 0.89 -15.27 -23.52
C LYS A 33 1.92 -14.81 -22.48
N ASN A 34 2.66 -13.74 -22.76
CA ASN A 34 3.64 -13.17 -21.84
C ASN A 34 3.00 -12.55 -20.57
N ILE A 35 1.73 -12.17 -20.62
CA ILE A 35 0.97 -11.71 -19.45
C ILE A 35 0.44 -12.90 -18.65
N VAL A 36 -0.14 -13.89 -19.32
CA VAL A 36 -0.70 -15.09 -18.68
C VAL A 36 0.36 -15.89 -17.92
N HIS A 37 1.58 -15.96 -18.44
CA HIS A 37 2.71 -16.70 -17.84
C HIS A 37 3.71 -15.80 -17.10
N ARG A 38 3.38 -14.53 -16.86
CA ARG A 38 4.27 -13.65 -16.08
C ARG A 38 4.44 -14.21 -14.66
N PRO A 39 5.66 -14.36 -14.14
CA PRO A 39 5.87 -14.72 -12.74
C PRO A 39 5.23 -13.70 -11.80
N LYS A 40 4.70 -14.14 -10.65
CA LYS A 40 4.32 -13.18 -9.61
C LYS A 40 5.60 -12.51 -9.15
N LEU A 41 5.69 -11.21 -9.41
CA LEU A 41 6.68 -10.42 -8.70
C LEU A 41 6.22 -10.25 -7.25
N PRO A 42 7.12 -10.33 -6.28
CA PRO A 42 6.84 -9.78 -4.96
C PRO A 42 6.36 -8.33 -5.08
N ALA A 43 5.68 -7.82 -4.06
CA ALA A 43 5.27 -6.43 -3.99
C ALA A 43 5.67 -5.85 -2.64
N GLY A 44 5.71 -4.53 -2.53
CA GLY A 44 6.06 -3.84 -1.30
C GLY A 44 7.52 -4.05 -0.92
N ARG A 45 7.78 -4.41 0.34
CA ARG A 45 9.14 -4.54 0.90
C ARG A 45 10.03 -5.56 0.19
N ALA A 46 9.45 -6.57 -0.45
CA ALA A 46 10.23 -7.56 -1.18
C ALA A 46 10.72 -7.07 -2.55
N THR A 47 10.14 -6.01 -3.12
CA THR A 47 10.63 -5.34 -4.34
C THR A 47 11.35 -4.04 -4.08
N SER A 48 11.04 -3.36 -2.96
CA SER A 48 11.69 -2.11 -2.58
C SER A 48 12.00 -2.12 -1.08
N PRO A 49 13.03 -2.90 -0.68
CA PRO A 49 13.47 -2.94 0.70
C PRO A 49 13.90 -1.53 1.14
N GLY A 50 13.40 -1.04 2.27
CA GLY A 50 13.81 0.26 2.82
C GLY A 50 12.99 1.47 2.33
N LEU A 51 12.11 1.35 1.32
CA LEU A 51 11.38 2.51 0.79
C LEU A 51 10.55 3.21 1.87
N ILE A 52 9.79 2.42 2.65
CA ILE A 52 8.94 2.94 3.72
C ILE A 52 9.82 3.47 4.86
N GLU A 53 10.88 2.76 5.21
CA GLU A 53 11.81 3.18 6.26
C GLU A 53 12.49 4.53 5.92
N ASN A 54 12.89 4.72 4.67
CA ASN A 54 13.49 5.95 4.18
C ASN A 54 12.47 7.10 4.20
N LEU A 55 11.25 6.85 3.70
CA LEU A 55 10.16 7.83 3.75
C LEU A 55 9.85 8.26 5.18
N LEU A 56 9.75 7.32 6.12
CA LEU A 56 9.48 7.63 7.52
C LEU A 56 10.64 8.38 8.20
N THR A 57 11.87 8.11 7.78
CA THR A 57 13.04 8.85 8.27
C THR A 57 13.01 10.30 7.77
N GLU A 58 12.66 10.50 6.50
CA GLU A 58 12.53 11.82 5.88
C GLU A 58 11.41 12.65 6.52
N PHE A 59 10.23 12.04 6.73
CA PHE A 59 9.05 12.71 7.28
C PHE A 59 8.91 12.60 8.81
N LYS A 60 9.99 12.25 9.51
CA LYS A 60 9.97 12.08 10.97
C LYS A 60 9.45 13.33 11.70
N PRO A 61 9.88 14.57 11.37
CA PRO A 61 9.38 15.76 12.06
C PRO A 61 7.86 15.95 11.93
N GLN A 62 7.32 15.79 10.73
CA GLN A 62 5.88 15.91 10.45
C GLN A 62 5.10 14.81 11.16
N THR A 63 5.64 13.58 11.17
CA THR A 63 5.04 12.45 11.86
C THR A 63 4.92 12.72 13.37
N GLU A 64 5.96 13.28 13.98
CA GLU A 64 5.94 13.65 15.40
C GLU A 64 4.95 14.80 15.68
N ALA A 65 4.86 15.79 14.80
CA ALA A 65 3.89 16.88 14.90
C ALA A 65 2.43 16.38 14.79
N ILE A 66 2.15 15.47 13.85
CA ILE A 66 0.83 14.84 13.71
C ILE A 66 0.49 14.05 14.98
N ILE A 67 1.42 13.30 15.55
CA ILE A 67 1.20 12.56 16.81
C ILE A 67 0.78 13.52 17.94
N GLN A 68 1.41 14.70 18.03
CA GLN A 68 1.07 15.71 19.04
C GLN A 68 -0.32 16.32 18.83
N ARG A 69 -0.74 16.49 17.57
CA ARG A 69 -2.10 16.96 17.22
C ARG A 69 -3.19 15.99 17.65
N TYR A 70 -2.90 14.69 17.74
CA TYR A 70 -3.83 13.63 18.13
C TYR A 70 -3.51 13.00 19.50
N PRO A 71 -3.62 13.73 20.63
CA PRO A 71 -3.17 13.26 21.94
C PRO A 71 -3.89 11.99 22.42
N LEU A 72 -5.18 11.83 22.05
CA LEU A 72 -5.96 10.65 22.38
C LEU A 72 -5.47 9.37 21.67
N LEU A 73 -4.85 9.52 20.50
CA LEU A 73 -4.32 8.41 19.69
C LEU A 73 -2.80 8.26 19.81
N ALA A 74 -2.12 9.20 20.46
CA ALA A 74 -0.66 9.27 20.50
C ALA A 74 0.00 7.98 21.00
N GLY A 75 -0.63 7.26 21.93
CA GLY A 75 -0.13 5.96 22.41
C GLY A 75 0.01 4.93 21.28
N ALA A 76 -0.99 4.83 20.40
CA ALA A 76 -0.97 3.90 19.27
C ALA A 76 -0.15 4.43 18.08
N LEU A 77 -0.15 5.74 17.86
CA LEU A 77 0.55 6.36 16.73
C LEU A 77 2.07 6.38 16.93
N LYS A 78 2.57 6.49 18.18
CA LYS A 78 4.00 6.41 18.48
C LYS A 78 4.65 5.10 18.05
N THR A 79 3.91 4.00 18.04
CA THR A 79 4.42 2.68 17.62
C THR A 79 4.17 2.40 16.14
N GLN A 80 3.45 3.28 15.44
CA GLN A 80 3.02 3.14 14.05
C GLN A 80 3.19 4.46 13.29
N PRO A 81 4.45 4.87 13.03
CA PRO A 81 4.75 6.16 12.40
C PRO A 81 4.23 6.26 10.95
N ASP A 82 4.11 5.15 10.23
CA ASP A 82 3.46 5.08 8.92
C ASP A 82 1.96 5.39 8.98
N ILE A 83 1.28 4.88 10.00
CA ILE A 83 -0.13 5.21 10.25
C ILE A 83 -0.28 6.68 10.65
N ALA A 84 0.63 7.22 11.46
CA ALA A 84 0.62 8.64 11.81
C ALA A 84 0.82 9.54 10.58
N LEU A 85 1.81 9.25 9.74
CA LEU A 85 2.05 9.97 8.49
C LEU A 85 0.84 9.88 7.54
N GLY A 86 0.30 8.67 7.38
CA GLY A 86 -0.90 8.42 6.57
C GLY A 86 -2.14 9.15 7.09
N LEU A 87 -2.31 9.26 8.42
CA LEU A 87 -3.40 10.01 9.04
C LEU A 87 -3.31 11.50 8.70
N GLY A 88 -2.12 12.09 8.77
CA GLY A 88 -1.90 13.49 8.38
C GLY A 88 -2.27 13.73 6.91
N LEU A 89 -1.78 12.88 6.00
CA LEU A 89 -2.12 12.99 4.58
C LEU A 89 -3.62 12.79 4.33
N PHE A 90 -4.26 11.88 5.07
CA PHE A 90 -5.70 11.67 4.97
C PHE A 90 -6.47 12.92 5.40
N GLU A 91 -6.09 13.55 6.51
CA GLU A 91 -6.69 14.79 7.01
C GLU A 91 -6.55 15.93 5.98
N ALA A 92 -5.34 16.12 5.44
CA ALA A 92 -5.06 17.14 4.43
C ALA A 92 -5.97 16.99 3.20
N VAL A 93 -6.06 15.78 2.67
CA VAL A 93 -6.77 15.51 1.41
C VAL A 93 -8.28 15.47 1.58
N HIS A 94 -8.78 14.94 2.70
CA HIS A 94 -10.20 14.58 2.84
C HIS A 94 -10.95 15.33 3.93
N VAL A 95 -10.26 15.96 4.88
CA VAL A 95 -10.90 16.57 6.06
C VAL A 95 -10.88 18.09 5.98
N LEU A 96 -9.71 18.72 5.78
CA LEU A 96 -9.56 20.18 5.84
C LEU A 96 -10.50 20.93 4.89
N ASP A 97 -10.58 20.49 3.63
CA ASP A 97 -11.52 21.04 2.64
C ASP A 97 -12.63 20.04 2.26
N ARG A 98 -12.85 19.01 3.10
CA ARG A 98 -13.80 17.92 2.83
C ARG A 98 -13.62 17.23 1.47
N GLY A 99 -12.42 17.30 0.90
CA GLY A 99 -12.11 16.82 -0.45
C GLY A 99 -12.81 17.59 -1.58
N ALA A 100 -13.25 18.84 -1.33
CA ALA A 100 -13.91 19.66 -2.34
C ALA A 100 -12.96 20.07 -3.47
N GLN A 101 -11.68 20.32 -3.15
CA GLN A 101 -10.63 20.55 -4.13
C GLN A 101 -9.68 19.35 -4.25
N LYS A 102 -9.10 19.19 -5.44
CA LYS A 102 -8.01 18.24 -5.65
C LYS A 102 -6.78 18.75 -4.89
N PRO A 103 -6.06 17.89 -4.15
CA PRO A 103 -4.81 18.26 -3.49
C PRO A 103 -3.81 18.81 -4.51
N THR A 104 -3.16 19.92 -4.17
CA THR A 104 -2.09 20.52 -4.95
C THR A 104 -0.81 20.59 -4.11
N GLY A 105 0.35 20.49 -4.75
CA GLY A 105 1.63 20.52 -4.04
C GLY A 105 2.19 19.14 -3.73
N SER A 106 3.26 19.14 -2.95
CA SER A 106 3.99 17.96 -2.47
C SER A 106 3.35 17.38 -1.21
N ALA A 107 3.77 16.18 -0.82
CA ALA A 107 3.36 15.60 0.47
C ALA A 107 3.79 16.47 1.66
N PHE A 108 4.90 17.21 1.54
CA PHE A 108 5.33 18.15 2.56
C PHE A 108 4.32 19.30 2.69
N ASP A 109 3.95 19.93 1.58
CA ASP A 109 2.98 21.03 1.57
C ASP A 109 1.65 20.62 2.22
N LEU A 110 1.15 19.42 1.87
CA LEU A 110 -0.08 18.89 2.44
C LEU A 110 0.00 18.63 3.95
N LEU A 111 1.17 18.22 4.45
CA LEU A 111 1.34 17.97 5.88
C LEU A 111 1.48 19.28 6.66
N GLU A 112 2.13 20.30 6.08
CA GLU A 112 2.20 21.66 6.65
C GLU A 112 0.80 22.26 6.86
N GLU A 113 -0.12 22.06 5.92
CA GLU A 113 -1.53 22.50 6.06
C GLU A 113 -2.23 21.90 7.30
N VAL A 114 -1.80 20.72 7.74
CA VAL A 114 -2.37 20.02 8.90
C VAL A 114 -1.70 20.44 10.21
N ILE A 115 -0.38 20.57 10.21
CA ILE A 115 0.39 20.81 11.44
C ILE A 115 0.48 22.29 11.82
N GLY A 116 0.39 23.20 10.85
CA GLY A 116 0.32 24.65 11.07
C GLY A 116 1.68 25.33 11.23
#